data_AF-A0A967EMA0-F1
#
_entry.id   AF-A0A967EMA0-F1
#
_cell.length_a   1.000
_cell.length_b   1.000
_cell.length_c   1.000
_cell.angle_alpha   90.00
_cell.angle_beta   90.00
_cell.angle_gamma   90.00
#
_symmetry.space_group_name_H-M   'P 1'
#
loop_
_entity.id
_entity.type
_entity.pdbx_description
1 polymer ?
#
loop_
_entity_poly.entity_id
_entity_poly.type
_entity_poly.pdbx_seq_one_letter_code
_entity_poly.pdbx_strand_id
1 'polypeptide(L)'
;MQNYRSGYLQLAVVYYFEYQDKLNNSSSTHDEIETARQKVLAVLQKMDKNLPQATVPITTNDHYFQIGHLYSRIGEKDTFRSILEDLNQRENVSVEEKLKFGQAYIQELDDFESALTIFKGLYDSYLDIENLVRTKGIKKAGLTQASWDRWQKLYAEIVSSLVLTYRSMELWEPLESVLNVWLVRNPNDINAKEMLNTVQKNISSNSPDSINMGSIFN
;
A
#
# COMPACT_ATOMS: atom_id res chain seq x y z
N MET A 1 -26.94 -1.88 -16.25
CA MET A 1 -25.67 -2.60 -16.46
C MET A 1 -24.99 -3.07 -15.16
N GLN A 2 -25.25 -2.46 -13.99
CA GLN A 2 -24.69 -2.91 -12.70
C GLN A 2 -25.00 -4.40 -12.38
N ASN A 3 -26.21 -4.88 -12.73
CA ASN A 3 -26.65 -6.25 -12.42
C ASN A 3 -25.83 -7.37 -13.09
N TYR A 4 -25.22 -7.10 -14.25
CA TYR A 4 -24.41 -8.12 -14.95
C TYR A 4 -23.03 -8.28 -14.29
N ARG A 5 -22.40 -7.17 -13.89
CA ARG A 5 -21.12 -7.20 -13.17
C ARG A 5 -21.27 -7.86 -11.81
N SER A 6 -22.33 -7.53 -11.06
CA SER A 6 -22.61 -8.18 -9.78
C SER A 6 -22.80 -9.69 -9.93
N GLY A 7 -23.44 -10.16 -11.01
CA GLY A 7 -23.59 -11.60 -11.28
C GLY A 7 -22.25 -12.32 -11.49
N TYR A 8 -21.34 -11.73 -12.27
CA TYR A 8 -19.99 -12.26 -12.42
C TYR A 8 -19.22 -12.29 -11.10
N LEU A 9 -19.29 -11.20 -10.30
CA LEU A 9 -18.58 -11.12 -9.02
C LEU A 9 -19.12 -12.13 -8.01
N GLN A 10 -20.44 -12.29 -7.92
CA GLN A 10 -21.04 -13.31 -7.06
C GLN A 10 -20.57 -14.71 -7.45
N LEU A 11 -20.54 -15.03 -8.75
CA LEU A 11 -20.05 -16.32 -9.22
C LEU A 11 -18.55 -16.50 -8.95
N ALA A 12 -17.73 -15.46 -9.15
CA ALA A 12 -16.30 -15.49 -8.85
C ALA A 12 -16.05 -15.75 -7.36
N VAL A 13 -16.83 -15.11 -6.48
CA VAL A 13 -16.76 -15.32 -5.03
C VAL A 13 -17.15 -16.75 -4.65
N VAL A 14 -18.20 -17.32 -5.25
CA VAL A 14 -18.58 -18.72 -5.03
C VAL A 14 -17.44 -19.67 -5.41
N TYR A 15 -16.86 -19.52 -6.60
CA TYR A 15 -15.72 -20.36 -7.02
C TYR A 15 -14.46 -20.08 -6.20
N TYR A 16 -14.29 -18.87 -5.68
CA TYR A 16 -13.18 -18.56 -4.79
C TYR A 16 -13.28 -19.33 -3.48
N PHE A 17 -14.48 -19.48 -2.91
CA PHE A 17 -14.67 -20.33 -1.74
C PHE A 17 -14.41 -21.80 -2.05
N GLU A 18 -14.86 -22.31 -3.21
CA GLU A 18 -14.50 -23.68 -3.65
C GLU A 18 -12.98 -23.87 -3.75
N TYR A 19 -12.28 -22.89 -4.32
CA TYR A 19 -10.81 -22.89 -4.41
C TYR A 19 -10.16 -22.90 -3.04
N GLN A 20 -10.63 -22.07 -2.11
CA GLN A 20 -10.12 -22.03 -0.75
C GLN A 20 -10.38 -23.33 0.02
N ASP A 21 -11.55 -23.93 -0.13
CA ASP A 21 -11.88 -25.22 0.48
C ASP A 21 -10.93 -26.32 -0.03
N LYS A 22 -10.60 -26.31 -1.33
CA LYS A 22 -9.61 -27.22 -1.91
C LYS A 22 -8.20 -26.96 -1.39
N LEU A 23 -7.79 -25.69 -1.30
CA LEU A 23 -6.48 -25.28 -0.80
C LEU A 23 -6.25 -25.69 0.66
N ASN A 24 -7.29 -25.59 1.50
CA ASN A 24 -7.23 -25.93 2.92
C ASN A 24 -7.40 -27.42 3.22
N ASN A 25 -7.79 -28.23 2.22
CA ASN A 25 -7.98 -29.66 2.37
C ASN A 25 -6.71 -30.43 1.98
N SER A 26 -6.08 -31.07 2.96
CA SER A 26 -4.84 -31.85 2.81
C SER A 26 -4.94 -33.04 1.86
N SER A 27 -6.16 -33.49 1.52
CA SER A 27 -6.40 -34.59 0.58
C SER A 27 -6.54 -34.13 -0.87
N SER A 28 -6.66 -32.82 -1.13
CA SER A 28 -6.82 -32.30 -2.48
C SER A 28 -5.52 -32.40 -3.26
N THR A 29 -5.61 -32.82 -4.52
CA THR A 29 -4.45 -32.85 -5.40
C THR A 29 -4.12 -31.45 -5.94
N HIS A 30 -2.89 -31.27 -6.42
CA HIS A 30 -2.50 -30.03 -7.09
C HIS A 30 -3.41 -29.71 -8.29
N ASP A 31 -3.78 -30.71 -9.09
CA ASP A 31 -4.65 -30.55 -10.25
C ASP A 31 -6.07 -30.11 -9.86
N GLU A 32 -6.60 -30.59 -8.73
CA GLU A 32 -7.91 -30.16 -8.22
C GLU A 32 -7.89 -28.70 -7.77
N ILE A 33 -6.83 -28.29 -7.07
CA ILE A 33 -6.62 -26.91 -6.61
C ILE A 33 -6.50 -25.99 -7.82
N GLU A 34 -5.68 -26.35 -8.80
CA GLU A 34 -5.51 -25.55 -10.02
C GLU A 34 -6.80 -25.47 -10.83
N THR A 35 -7.55 -26.57 -10.95
CA THR A 35 -8.86 -26.56 -11.61
C THR A 35 -9.83 -25.59 -10.93
N ALA A 36 -9.87 -25.57 -9.60
CA ALA A 36 -10.71 -24.63 -8.86
C ALA A 36 -10.24 -23.18 -9.04
N ARG A 37 -8.92 -22.92 -9.00
CA ARG A 37 -8.32 -21.61 -9.27
C ARG A 37 -8.70 -21.09 -10.67
N GLN A 38 -8.61 -21.95 -11.68
CA GLN A 38 -8.95 -21.63 -13.07
C GLN A 38 -10.42 -21.26 -13.25
N LYS A 39 -11.35 -21.84 -12.47
CA LYS A 39 -12.76 -21.42 -12.51
C LYS A 39 -12.93 -19.97 -12.07
N VAL A 40 -12.24 -19.55 -11.00
CA VAL A 40 -12.27 -18.16 -10.55
C VAL A 40 -11.73 -17.24 -11.65
N LEU A 41 -10.55 -17.58 -12.19
CA LEU A 41 -9.90 -16.82 -13.24
C LEU A 41 -10.79 -16.67 -14.48
N ALA A 42 -11.39 -17.76 -14.95
CA ALA A 42 -12.25 -17.76 -16.13
C ALA A 42 -13.47 -16.85 -15.96
N VAL A 43 -14.07 -16.80 -14.77
CA VAL A 43 -15.21 -15.90 -14.49
C VAL A 43 -14.77 -14.44 -14.51
N LEU A 44 -13.64 -14.12 -13.88
CA LEU A 44 -13.10 -12.75 -13.85
C LEU A 44 -12.68 -12.26 -15.25
N GLN A 45 -12.01 -13.10 -16.04
CA GLN A 45 -11.66 -12.80 -17.43
C GLN A 45 -12.89 -12.64 -18.32
N LYS A 46 -13.92 -13.47 -18.11
CA LYS A 46 -15.19 -13.33 -18.86
C LYS A 46 -15.92 -12.05 -18.49
N MET A 47 -15.86 -11.61 -17.24
CA MET A 47 -16.38 -10.32 -16.81
C MET A 47 -15.65 -9.19 -17.54
N ASP A 48 -14.31 -9.20 -17.57
CA ASP A 48 -13.52 -8.16 -18.22
C ASP A 48 -13.75 -8.12 -19.74
N LYS A 49 -13.80 -9.29 -20.39
CA LYS A 49 -14.13 -9.39 -21.83
C LYS A 49 -15.50 -8.82 -22.17
N ASN A 50 -16.51 -9.09 -21.35
CA ASN A 50 -17.90 -8.69 -21.65
C ASN A 50 -18.24 -7.28 -21.16
N LEU A 51 -17.51 -6.79 -20.14
CA LEU A 51 -17.67 -5.45 -19.58
C LEU A 51 -16.31 -4.75 -19.42
N PRO A 52 -15.57 -4.51 -20.53
CA PRO A 52 -14.21 -3.98 -20.47
C PRO A 52 -14.15 -2.62 -19.78
N GLN A 53 -13.11 -2.38 -18.97
CA GLN A 53 -12.93 -1.10 -18.28
C GLN A 53 -12.99 0.11 -19.24
N ALA A 54 -12.42 -0.02 -20.44
CA ALA A 54 -12.39 1.04 -21.44
C ALA A 54 -13.79 1.44 -21.96
N THR A 55 -14.78 0.54 -21.90
CA THR A 55 -16.14 0.78 -22.43
C THR A 55 -17.19 0.94 -21.33
N VAL A 56 -17.05 0.18 -20.25
CA VAL A 56 -17.96 0.17 -19.10
C VAL A 56 -17.10 0.28 -17.85
N PRO A 57 -16.63 1.48 -17.47
CA PRO A 57 -15.69 1.62 -16.37
C PRO A 57 -16.29 1.22 -15.02
N ILE A 58 -15.45 0.73 -14.12
CA ILE A 58 -15.77 0.59 -12.69
C ILE A 58 -15.39 1.89 -12.00
N THR A 59 -16.38 2.76 -11.79
CA THR A 59 -16.18 4.11 -11.24
C THR A 59 -15.92 4.11 -9.73
N THR A 60 -16.42 3.12 -9.00
CA THR A 60 -16.18 2.99 -7.56
C THR A 60 -14.81 2.36 -7.32
N ASN A 61 -13.91 3.09 -6.67
CA ASN A 61 -12.55 2.63 -6.36
C ASN A 61 -12.56 1.33 -5.54
N ASP A 62 -13.36 1.28 -4.48
CA ASP A 62 -13.48 0.11 -3.60
C ASP A 62 -13.89 -1.17 -4.36
N HIS A 63 -14.87 -1.10 -5.25
CA HIS A 63 -15.25 -2.27 -6.06
C HIS A 63 -14.13 -2.72 -7.00
N TYR A 64 -13.40 -1.77 -7.60
CA TYR A 64 -12.31 -2.11 -8.51
C TYR A 64 -11.13 -2.72 -7.75
N PHE A 65 -10.81 -2.17 -6.59
CA PHE A 65 -9.81 -2.68 -5.67
C PHE A 65 -10.15 -4.09 -5.16
N GLN A 66 -11.41 -4.37 -4.79
CA GLN A 66 -11.85 -5.70 -4.39
C GLN A 66 -11.72 -6.75 -5.49
N ILE A 67 -11.94 -6.36 -6.76
CA ILE A 67 -11.67 -7.24 -7.91
C ILE A 67 -10.17 -7.53 -8.02
N GLY A 68 -9.33 -6.51 -7.83
CA GLY A 68 -7.89 -6.66 -7.75
C GLY A 68 -7.45 -7.68 -6.70
N HIS A 69 -8.01 -7.60 -5.49
CA HIS A 69 -7.74 -8.59 -4.44
C HIS A 69 -8.15 -10.01 -4.83
N LEU A 70 -9.26 -10.20 -5.53
CA LEU A 70 -9.65 -11.52 -6.01
C LEU A 70 -8.62 -12.08 -6.96
N TYR A 71 -8.12 -11.27 -7.91
CA TYR A 71 -7.03 -11.66 -8.80
C TYR A 71 -5.75 -12.02 -8.03
N SER A 72 -5.31 -11.15 -7.12
CA SER A 72 -4.14 -11.36 -6.27
C SER A 72 -4.19 -12.68 -5.49
N ARG A 73 -5.33 -12.97 -4.85
CA ARG A 73 -5.55 -14.17 -4.03
C ARG A 73 -5.53 -15.48 -4.80
N ILE A 74 -5.71 -15.43 -6.12
CA ILE A 74 -5.57 -16.58 -7.02
C ILE A 74 -4.25 -16.58 -7.80
N GLY A 75 -3.29 -15.73 -7.40
CA GLY A 75 -1.95 -15.67 -7.97
C GLY A 75 -1.76 -14.69 -9.13
N GLU A 76 -2.80 -14.00 -9.58
CA GLU A 76 -2.76 -13.07 -10.73
C GLU A 76 -2.28 -11.67 -10.28
N LYS A 77 -1.07 -11.62 -9.73
CA LYS A 77 -0.50 -10.42 -9.10
C LYS A 77 -0.27 -9.26 -10.08
N ASP A 78 0.12 -9.55 -11.33
CA ASP A 78 0.35 -8.51 -12.34
C ASP A 78 -0.95 -7.80 -12.74
N THR A 79 -2.07 -8.53 -12.75
CA THR A 79 -3.40 -7.94 -12.96
C THR A 79 -3.76 -7.04 -11.79
N PHE A 80 -3.49 -7.46 -10.55
CA PHE A 80 -3.74 -6.60 -9.39
C PHE A 80 -2.86 -5.35 -9.40
N ARG A 81 -1.56 -5.48 -9.76
CA ARG A 81 -0.66 -4.33 -9.92
C ARG A 81 -1.23 -3.31 -10.92
N SER A 82 -1.65 -3.77 -12.09
CA SER A 82 -2.25 -2.90 -13.12
C SER A 82 -3.50 -2.18 -12.60
N ILE A 83 -4.35 -2.87 -11.82
CA ILE A 83 -5.53 -2.27 -11.17
C ILE A 83 -5.13 -1.19 -10.16
N LEU A 84 -4.09 -1.42 -9.35
CA LEU A 84 -3.60 -0.43 -8.40
C LEU A 84 -2.98 0.79 -9.10
N GLU A 85 -2.26 0.59 -10.19
CA GLU A 85 -1.74 1.66 -11.04
C GLU A 85 -2.88 2.53 -11.57
N ASP A 86 -3.91 1.92 -12.15
CA ASP A 86 -5.10 2.62 -12.64
C ASP A 86 -5.83 3.38 -11.51
N LEU A 87 -5.96 2.76 -10.34
CA LEU A 87 -6.57 3.38 -9.17
C LEU A 87 -5.78 4.60 -8.71
N ASN A 88 -4.45 4.53 -8.68
CA ASN A 88 -3.58 5.63 -8.25
C ASN A 88 -3.65 6.86 -9.17
N GLN A 89 -4.02 6.68 -10.43
CA GLN A 89 -4.16 7.79 -11.40
C GLN A 89 -5.51 8.51 -11.31
N ARG A 90 -6.48 8.01 -10.52
CA ARG A 90 -7.80 8.63 -10.41
C ARG A 90 -7.77 9.90 -9.58
N GLU A 91 -8.50 10.92 -10.00
CA GLU A 91 -8.61 12.20 -9.28
C GLU A 91 -9.36 12.07 -7.95
N ASN A 92 -10.29 11.11 -7.84
CA ASN A 92 -11.21 10.96 -6.71
C ASN A 92 -10.72 9.99 -5.63
N VAL A 93 -9.41 9.77 -5.48
CA VAL A 93 -8.86 8.87 -4.46
C VAL A 93 -8.62 9.62 -3.16
N SER A 94 -9.26 9.16 -2.09
CA SER A 94 -9.07 9.68 -0.73
C SER A 94 -7.73 9.26 -0.12
N VAL A 95 -7.33 9.93 0.96
CA VAL A 95 -6.08 9.64 1.70
C VAL A 95 -6.06 8.21 2.24
N GLU A 96 -7.19 7.73 2.76
CA GLU A 96 -7.36 6.36 3.27
C GLU A 96 -7.28 5.32 2.16
N GLU A 97 -7.83 5.61 0.98
CA GLU A 97 -7.71 4.71 -0.16
C GLU A 97 -6.25 4.62 -0.61
N LYS A 98 -5.52 5.74 -0.67
CA LYS A 98 -4.08 5.71 -0.96
C LYS A 98 -3.31 4.89 0.09
N LEU A 99 -3.60 5.05 1.38
CA LEU A 99 -3.02 4.22 2.43
C LEU A 99 -3.28 2.73 2.20
N LYS A 100 -4.54 2.36 1.92
CA LYS A 100 -4.93 0.98 1.59
C LYS A 100 -4.19 0.44 0.37
N PHE A 101 -4.04 1.26 -0.67
CA PHE A 101 -3.33 0.85 -1.89
C PHE A 101 -1.84 0.62 -1.61
N GLY A 102 -1.18 1.52 -0.87
CA GLY A 102 0.20 1.34 -0.43
C GLY A 102 0.40 0.08 0.41
N GLN A 103 -0.54 -0.21 1.32
CA GLN A 103 -0.51 -1.44 2.11
C GLN A 103 -0.66 -2.70 1.24
N ALA A 104 -1.52 -2.66 0.22
CA ALA A 104 -1.70 -3.77 -0.72
C ALA A 104 -0.43 -4.05 -1.54
N TYR A 105 0.29 -3.01 -1.99
CA TYR A 105 1.58 -3.19 -2.66
C TYR A 105 2.57 -3.98 -1.80
N ILE A 106 2.66 -3.68 -0.49
CA ILE A 106 3.52 -4.44 0.43
C ILE A 106 2.99 -5.86 0.65
N GLN A 107 1.74 -5.97 1.11
CA GLN A 107 1.22 -7.22 1.67
C GLN A 107 0.95 -8.29 0.62
N GLU A 108 0.61 -7.88 -0.60
CA GLU A 108 0.16 -8.81 -1.64
C GLU A 108 1.13 -8.89 -2.81
N LEU A 109 1.82 -7.78 -3.13
CA LEU A 109 2.70 -7.69 -4.29
C LEU A 109 4.20 -7.69 -3.96
N ASP A 110 4.57 -7.58 -2.68
CA ASP A 110 5.97 -7.44 -2.22
C ASP A 110 6.70 -6.27 -2.91
N ASP A 111 5.95 -5.21 -3.23
CA ASP A 111 6.37 -4.08 -4.06
C ASP A 111 6.58 -2.83 -3.19
N PHE A 112 7.71 -2.81 -2.49
CA PHE A 112 8.03 -1.74 -1.55
C PHE A 112 8.29 -0.39 -2.22
N GLU A 113 8.77 -0.37 -3.47
CA GLU A 113 9.03 0.86 -4.24
C GLU A 113 7.73 1.61 -4.55
N SER A 114 6.70 0.89 -5.00
CA SER A 114 5.39 1.46 -5.27
C SER A 114 4.72 1.95 -3.98
N ALA A 115 4.83 1.17 -2.90
CA ALA A 115 4.34 1.57 -1.59
C ALA A 115 5.06 2.82 -1.05
N LEU A 116 6.39 2.88 -1.19
CA LEU A 116 7.21 4.02 -0.79
C LEU A 116 6.76 5.29 -1.51
N THR A 117 6.57 5.21 -2.83
CA THR A 117 6.10 6.35 -3.64
C THR A 117 4.78 6.92 -3.08
N ILE A 118 3.84 6.04 -2.73
CA ILE A 118 2.55 6.45 -2.16
C ILE A 118 2.71 7.07 -0.77
N PHE A 119 3.37 6.36 0.16
CA PHE A 119 3.48 6.82 1.54
C PHE A 119 4.31 8.10 1.68
N LYS A 120 5.38 8.22 0.90
CA LYS A 120 6.17 9.45 0.83
C LYS A 120 5.33 10.61 0.28
N GLY A 121 4.58 10.38 -0.81
CA GLY A 121 3.69 11.40 -1.37
C GLY A 121 2.62 11.87 -0.38
N LEU A 122 2.04 10.94 0.41
CA LEU A 122 1.10 11.28 1.48
C LEU A 122 1.76 12.09 2.61
N TYR A 123 2.97 11.69 3.03
CA TYR A 123 3.72 12.39 4.06
C TYR A 123 4.08 13.82 3.65
N ASP A 124 4.63 13.99 2.44
CA ASP A 124 4.98 15.31 1.89
C ASP A 124 3.73 16.19 1.78
N SER A 125 2.62 15.64 1.26
CA SER A 125 1.34 16.34 1.17
C SER A 125 0.83 16.81 2.54
N TYR A 126 0.96 15.97 3.57
CA TYR A 126 0.57 16.35 4.93
C TYR A 126 1.40 17.54 5.42
N LEU A 127 2.73 17.51 5.24
CA LEU A 127 3.61 18.60 5.68
C LEU A 127 3.31 19.91 4.96
N ASP A 128 3.06 19.86 3.65
CA ASP A 128 2.69 21.02 2.85
C ASP A 128 1.35 21.62 3.31
N ILE A 129 0.34 20.76 3.48
CA ILE A 129 -0.98 21.16 3.99
C ILE A 129 -0.86 21.76 5.39
N GLU A 130 -0.15 21.11 6.31
CA GLU A 130 0.05 21.59 7.68
C GLU A 130 0.69 22.98 7.68
N ASN A 131 1.71 23.19 6.85
CA ASN A 131 2.37 24.49 6.72
C ASN A 131 1.42 25.57 6.17
N LEU A 132 0.63 25.25 5.15
CA LEU A 132 -0.38 26.16 4.60
C LEU A 132 -1.47 26.51 5.63
N VAL A 133 -1.97 25.51 6.35
CA VAL A 133 -2.96 25.69 7.42
C VAL A 133 -2.40 26.59 8.52
N ARG A 134 -1.16 26.34 8.96
CA ARG A 134 -0.49 27.16 9.99
C ARG A 134 -0.30 28.61 9.57
N THR A 135 0.04 28.86 8.31
CA THR A 135 0.38 30.21 7.81
C THR A 135 -0.83 31.02 7.35
N LYS A 136 -1.84 30.37 6.76
CA LYS A 136 -2.98 31.05 6.11
C LYS A 136 -4.34 30.71 6.73
N GLY A 137 -4.40 29.67 7.57
CA GLY A 137 -5.65 29.10 8.08
C GLY A 137 -6.32 28.15 7.08
N ILE A 138 -7.15 27.25 7.60
CA ILE A 138 -7.77 26.11 6.89
C ILE A 138 -8.51 26.54 5.60
N LYS A 139 -9.36 27.56 5.68
CA LYS A 139 -10.14 28.04 4.53
C LYS A 139 -9.26 28.56 3.39
N LYS A 140 -8.20 29.32 3.71
CA LYS A 140 -7.27 29.87 2.70
C LYS A 140 -6.29 28.82 2.17
N ALA A 141 -6.13 27.70 2.87
CA ALA A 141 -5.45 26.52 2.36
C ALA A 141 -6.33 25.68 1.40
N GLY A 142 -7.57 26.10 1.13
CA GLY A 142 -8.49 25.39 0.22
C GLY A 142 -9.15 24.17 0.85
N LEU A 143 -9.13 24.05 2.18
CA LEU A 143 -9.64 22.89 2.92
C LEU A 143 -10.89 23.23 3.73
N THR A 144 -11.65 22.19 4.03
CA THR A 144 -12.67 22.22 5.09
C THR A 144 -12.08 21.76 6.42
N GLN A 145 -12.71 22.10 7.55
CA GLN A 145 -12.28 21.59 8.86
C GLN A 145 -12.28 20.05 8.87
N ALA A 146 -13.33 19.42 8.35
CA ALA A 146 -13.44 17.96 8.27
C ALA A 146 -12.31 17.32 7.45
N SER A 147 -11.89 17.96 6.36
CA SER A 147 -10.75 17.49 5.56
C SER A 147 -9.43 17.61 6.33
N TRP A 148 -9.21 18.71 7.04
CA TRP A 148 -8.03 18.89 7.86
C TRP A 148 -7.99 17.89 9.04
N ASP A 149 -9.10 17.71 9.75
CA ASP A 149 -9.21 16.74 10.84
C ASP A 149 -8.89 15.31 10.37
N ARG A 150 -9.29 14.96 9.13
CA ARG A 150 -9.00 13.67 8.51
C ARG A 150 -7.49 13.49 8.27
N TRP A 151 -6.82 14.50 7.72
CA TRP A 151 -5.36 14.49 7.57
C TRP A 151 -4.64 14.33 8.91
N GLN A 152 -5.05 15.08 9.94
CA GLN A 152 -4.46 14.97 11.28
C GLN A 152 -4.64 13.58 11.90
N LYS A 153 -5.83 12.99 11.76
CA LYS A 153 -6.11 11.64 12.27
C LYS A 153 -5.24 10.56 11.61
N LEU A 154 -4.96 10.69 10.31
CA LEU A 154 -4.19 9.72 9.55
C LEU A 154 -2.67 9.94 9.63
N TYR A 155 -2.21 11.09 10.14
CA TYR A 155 -0.80 11.43 10.13
C TYR A 155 0.10 10.36 10.76
N ALA A 156 -0.29 9.83 11.92
CA ALA A 156 0.46 8.77 12.60
C ALA A 156 0.55 7.48 11.77
N GLU A 157 -0.53 7.11 11.06
CA GLU A 157 -0.55 5.93 10.19
C GLU A 157 0.31 6.14 8.93
N ILE A 158 0.28 7.34 8.34
CA ILE A 158 1.15 7.72 7.22
C ILE A 158 2.62 7.62 7.63
N VAL A 159 3.00 8.19 8.78
CA VAL A 159 4.36 8.12 9.30
C VAL A 159 4.76 6.68 9.58
N SER A 160 3.91 5.90 10.25
CA SER A 160 4.17 4.48 10.54
C SER A 160 4.40 3.67 9.26
N SER A 161 3.53 3.83 8.26
CA SER A 161 3.63 3.13 6.98
C SER A 161 4.92 3.50 6.24
N LEU A 162 5.29 4.78 6.23
CA LEU A 162 6.53 5.25 5.61
C LEU A 162 7.77 4.73 6.34
N VAL A 163 7.77 4.76 7.68
CA VAL A 163 8.85 4.24 8.53
C VAL A 163 9.06 2.75 8.30
N LEU A 164 7.98 1.96 8.29
CA LEU A 164 8.06 0.53 8.03
C LEU A 164 8.61 0.24 6.63
N THR A 165 8.19 1.02 5.64
CA THR A 165 8.66 0.86 4.25
C THR A 165 10.14 1.18 4.12
N TYR A 166 10.60 2.32 4.64
CA TYR A 166 12.03 2.65 4.65
C TYR A 166 12.85 1.60 5.39
N ARG A 167 12.35 1.09 6.51
CA ARG A 167 13.04 0.03 7.27
C ARG A 167 13.17 -1.26 6.46
N SER A 168 12.09 -1.70 5.80
CA SER A 168 12.10 -2.92 4.98
C SER A 168 13.05 -2.81 3.78
N MET A 169 13.28 -1.60 3.29
CA MET A 169 14.19 -1.30 2.18
C MET A 169 15.59 -0.88 2.65
N GLU A 170 15.87 -0.92 3.96
CA GLU A 170 17.15 -0.50 4.56
C GLU A 170 17.56 0.95 4.20
N LEU A 171 16.59 1.83 3.98
CA LEU A 171 16.79 3.24 3.67
C LEU A 171 16.96 4.04 4.97
N TRP A 172 18.16 3.96 5.56
CA TRP A 172 18.44 4.47 6.91
C TRP A 172 18.40 6.00 7.02
N GLU A 173 18.99 6.74 6.08
CA GLU A 173 19.03 8.21 6.16
C GLU A 173 17.63 8.85 6.04
N PRO A 174 16.77 8.48 5.06
CA PRO A 174 15.39 8.99 5.02
C PRO A 174 14.58 8.59 6.26
N LEU A 175 14.81 7.38 6.78
CA LEU A 175 14.17 6.90 8.00
C LEU A 175 14.56 7.75 9.22
N GLU A 176 15.85 8.05 9.39
CA GLU A 176 16.34 8.95 10.45
C GLU A 176 15.67 10.33 10.35
N SER A 177 15.59 10.90 9.15
CA SER A 177 14.96 12.21 8.94
C SER A 177 13.49 12.20 9.39
N VAL A 178 12.71 11.20 8.99
CA VAL A 178 11.29 11.09 9.38
C VAL A 178 11.13 10.88 10.89
N LEU A 179 11.96 10.06 11.51
CA LEU A 179 11.92 9.81 12.97
C LEU A 179 12.26 11.06 13.77
N ASN A 180 13.27 11.84 13.35
CA ASN A 180 13.61 13.10 14.00
C ASN A 180 12.43 14.08 13.94
N VAL A 181 11.80 14.22 12.78
CA VAL A 181 10.62 15.08 12.59
C VAL A 181 9.42 14.60 13.42
N TRP A 182 9.24 13.28 13.57
CA TRP A 182 8.21 12.71 14.44
C TRP A 182 8.47 13.01 15.92
N LEU A 183 9.70 12.85 16.39
CA LEU A 183 10.10 13.04 17.78
C LEU A 183 10.06 14.51 18.23
N VAL A 184 10.22 15.48 17.33
CA VAL A 184 9.96 16.90 17.63
C VAL A 184 8.50 17.11 18.07
N ARG A 185 7.55 16.40 17.43
CA ARG A 185 6.11 16.48 17.76
C ARG A 185 5.73 15.56 18.92
N ASN A 186 6.42 14.42 19.06
CA ASN A 186 6.11 13.37 20.01
C ASN A 186 7.35 13.04 20.86
N PRO A 187 7.85 13.99 21.69
CA PRO A 187 9.14 13.87 22.36
C PRO A 187 9.21 12.75 23.40
N ASN A 188 8.07 12.15 23.77
CA ASN A 188 7.99 11.06 24.74
C ASN A 188 7.73 9.69 24.11
N ASP A 189 7.72 9.58 22.78
CA ASP A 189 7.58 8.29 22.08
C ASP A 189 8.85 7.45 22.23
N ILE A 190 8.81 6.48 23.15
CA ILE A 190 9.94 5.61 23.47
C ILE A 190 10.31 4.73 22.28
N ASN A 191 9.32 4.20 21.57
CA ASN A 191 9.54 3.29 20.43
C ASN A 191 10.27 4.01 19.30
N ALA A 192 9.87 5.26 19.00
CA ALA A 192 10.54 6.06 17.98
C ALA A 192 11.99 6.40 18.37
N LYS A 193 12.28 6.66 19.65
CA LYS A 193 13.66 6.90 20.14
C LYS A 193 14.54 5.66 20.01
N GLU A 194 14.01 4.50 20.39
CA GLU A 194 14.74 3.23 20.28
C GLU A 194 15.02 2.88 18.81
N MET A 195 14.05 3.10 17.93
CA MET A 195 14.23 2.93 16.50
C MET A 195 15.29 3.89 15.96
N LEU A 196 15.25 5.17 16.32
CA LEU A 196 16.25 6.17 15.88
C LEU A 196 17.67 5.77 16.30
N ASN A 197 17.86 5.31 17.54
CA ASN A 197 19.15 4.81 18.02
C ASN A 197 19.65 3.62 17.17
N THR A 198 18.74 2.74 16.75
CA THR A 198 19.07 1.60 15.87
C THR A 198 19.47 2.08 14.48
N VAL A 199 18.75 3.04 13.92
CA VAL A 199 19.04 3.62 12.60
C VAL A 199 20.41 4.31 12.59
N GLN A 200 20.73 5.10 13.61
CA GLN A 200 22.02 5.79 13.73
C GLN A 200 23.21 4.83 13.80
N LYS A 201 23.04 3.69 14.48
CA LYS A 201 24.05 2.62 14.49
C LYS A 201 24.26 2.02 13.10
N ASN A 202 23.18 1.79 12.33
CA ASN A 202 23.28 1.25 10.98
C ASN A 202 23.98 2.23 10.02
N ILE A 203 23.65 3.53 10.10
CA ILE A 203 24.33 4.59 9.32
C ILE A 203 25.83 4.63 9.65
N SER A 204 26.18 4.60 10.93
CA SER A 204 27.58 4.63 11.38
C SER A 204 28.36 3.39 10.93
N SER A 205 27.71 2.22 10.92
CA SER A 205 28.33 0.95 10.48
C SER A 205 28.59 0.93 8.97
N ASN A 206 27.70 1.56 8.19
CA ASN A 206 27.77 1.63 6.73
C ASN A 206 28.61 2.81 6.20
N SER A 207 29.26 3.58 7.09
CA SER A 207 30.14 4.68 6.70
C SER A 207 31.50 4.13 6.20
N PRO A 208 32.06 4.62 5.07
CA PRO A 208 33.27 4.08 4.45
C PRO A 208 34.52 4.04 5.36
N ASP A 209 34.54 4.86 6.41
CA ASP A 209 35.63 4.90 7.39
C ASP A 209 35.72 3.64 8.28
N SER A 210 34.67 2.79 8.32
CA SER A 210 34.67 1.53 9.07
C SER A 210 35.41 0.39 8.36
N ILE A 211 35.71 0.53 7.06
CA ILE A 211 36.34 -0.52 6.24
C ILE A 211 37.87 -0.46 6.26
N ASN A 212 38.48 0.61 6.78
CA ASN A 212 39.93 0.85 6.64
C ASN A 212 40.73 0.88 7.96
N MET A 213 40.45 -0.06 8.87
CA MET A 213 41.26 -0.32 10.08
C MET A 213 41.61 -1.81 10.22
N GLY A 214 41.81 -2.51 9.09
CA GLY A 214 42.10 -3.95 9.08
C GLY A 214 43.13 -4.46 8.07
N SER A 215 43.72 -3.62 7.22
CA SER A 215 44.68 -4.07 6.19
C SER A 215 46.04 -3.39 6.20
N ILE A 216 46.33 -2.58 7.22
CA ILE A 216 47.70 -2.09 7.47
C ILE A 216 48.14 -2.74 8.77
N PHE A 217 48.66 -3.97 8.68
CA PHE A 217 49.79 -4.52 9.44
C PHE A 217 49.82 -6.05 9.23
N ASN A 218 50.90 -6.48 8.56
CA ASN A 218 51.40 -7.83 8.28
C ASN A 218 50.87 -8.56 7.05
#